data_AF-A0A350PFS4-F1
#
_entry.id   AF-A0A350PFS4-F1
#
_cell.length_a   1.000
_cell.length_b   1.000
_cell.length_c   1.000
_cell.angle_alpha   90.00
_cell.angle_beta   90.00
_cell.angle_gamma   90.00
#
_symmetry.space_group_name_H-M   'P 1'
#
loop_
_entity.id
_entity.type
_entity.pdbx_description
1 polymer ?
#
loop_
_entity_poly.entity_id
_entity_poly.type
_entity_poly.pdbx_seq_one_letter_code
_entity_poly.pdbx_strand_id
1 'polypeptide(L)'
;MKQLKELFSDTLIYGVSSVFTRFISYLLVPFYTGVFNTDEYGIVSLIYVLIAFLNVVFTYGMESTYFKYAKDRGKAKDIFKTLQLCLLGSTIVLVAIVWFLNPILNPIIGLAEPFPLFTLMLGILAFDTMAAVPFAELRLGRRPVLFAFLKMLNVLINIGLNLYLILELQYGIEAVLISNILASIVTAVLVWFVTFDMMKGS
;
A
#
# COMPACT_ATOMS: atom_id res chain seq x y z
N MET A 1 -31.10 19.28 4.04
CA MET A 1 -30.11 19.41 5.14
C MET A 1 -29.45 18.09 5.56
N LYS A 2 -30.16 16.96 5.70
CA LYS A 2 -29.55 15.65 6.04
C LYS A 2 -28.46 15.18 5.06
N GLN A 3 -28.71 15.23 3.75
CA GLN A 3 -27.73 14.83 2.73
C GLN A 3 -26.49 15.73 2.71
N LEU A 4 -26.65 17.05 2.91
CA LEU A 4 -25.52 17.97 3.02
C LEU A 4 -24.67 17.64 4.25
N LYS A 5 -25.30 17.36 5.39
CA LYS A 5 -24.62 16.99 6.64
C LYS A 5 -23.90 15.64 6.54
N GLU A 6 -24.49 14.65 5.88
CA GLU A 6 -23.84 13.36 5.59
C GLU A 6 -22.66 13.52 4.63
N LEU A 7 -22.80 14.31 3.55
CA LEU A 7 -21.71 14.61 2.63
C LEU A 7 -20.54 15.34 3.31
N PHE A 8 -20.83 16.32 4.16
CA PHE A 8 -19.81 17.00 4.96
C PHE A 8 -19.15 16.04 5.96
N SER A 9 -19.92 15.16 6.60
CA SER A 9 -19.39 14.17 7.55
C SER A 9 -18.47 13.15 6.85
N ASP A 10 -18.89 12.59 5.72
CA ASP A 10 -18.06 11.64 4.96
C ASP A 10 -16.81 12.31 4.39
N THR A 11 -16.95 13.52 3.85
CA THR A 11 -15.82 14.30 3.31
C THR A 11 -14.84 14.70 4.39
N LEU A 12 -15.32 15.04 5.59
CA LEU A 12 -14.46 15.28 6.76
C LEU A 12 -13.75 14.00 7.16
N ILE A 13 -14.43 12.86 7.25
CA ILE A 13 -13.78 11.60 7.66
C ILE A 13 -12.73 11.16 6.63
N TYR A 14 -13.07 11.11 5.34
CA TYR A 14 -12.12 10.73 4.29
C TYR A 14 -10.99 11.75 4.13
N GLY A 15 -11.34 13.04 4.10
CA GLY A 15 -10.40 14.14 3.90
C GLY A 15 -9.44 14.28 5.08
N VAL A 16 -9.97 14.42 6.30
CA VAL A 16 -9.17 14.56 7.52
C VAL A 16 -8.31 13.31 7.74
N SER A 17 -8.85 12.09 7.56
CA SER A 17 -8.03 10.88 7.69
C SER A 17 -6.86 10.88 6.69
N SER A 18 -7.09 11.24 5.43
CA SER A 18 -6.01 11.27 4.43
C SER A 18 -4.97 12.35 4.72
N VAL A 19 -5.41 13.54 5.15
CA VAL A 19 -4.52 14.67 5.47
C VAL A 19 -3.72 14.35 6.72
N PHE A 20 -4.37 13.83 7.76
CA PHE A 20 -3.73 13.45 9.02
C PHE A 20 -2.70 12.34 8.80
N THR A 21 -3.04 11.33 8.00
CA THR A 21 -2.12 10.25 7.63
C THR A 21 -0.87 10.81 6.94
N ARG A 22 -1.04 11.70 5.96
CA ARG A 22 0.09 12.37 5.27
C ARG A 22 0.90 13.27 6.19
N PHE A 23 0.23 13.99 7.10
CA PHE A 23 0.88 14.89 8.04
C PHE A 23 1.82 14.12 8.99
N ILE A 24 1.37 12.98 9.53
CA ILE A 24 2.24 12.15 10.38
C ILE A 24 3.42 11.61 9.56
N SER A 25 3.20 11.12 8.33
CA SER A 25 4.30 10.66 7.46
C SER A 25 5.31 11.77 7.17
N TYR A 26 4.85 13.02 7.01
CA TYR A 26 5.73 14.17 6.79
C TYR A 26 6.57 14.52 8.03
N LEU A 27 6.00 14.39 9.24
CA LEU A 27 6.74 14.62 10.49
C LEU A 27 7.90 13.65 10.71
N LEU A 28 7.93 12.51 10.00
CA LEU A 28 9.07 11.61 10.03
C LEU A 28 10.25 12.08 9.18
N VAL A 29 10.06 13.01 8.26
CA VAL A 29 11.16 13.47 7.40
C VAL A 29 12.29 14.10 8.22
N PRO A 30 12.05 15.06 9.15
CA PRO A 30 13.09 15.59 10.02
C PRO A 30 13.78 14.51 10.88
N PHE A 31 13.02 13.50 11.32
CA PHE A 31 13.56 12.37 12.07
C PHE A 31 14.53 11.56 11.21
N TYR A 32 14.14 11.15 10.01
CA TYR A 32 15.02 10.41 9.10
C TYR A 32 16.26 11.18 8.69
N THR A 33 16.12 12.47 8.37
CA THR A 33 17.27 13.30 7.98
C THR A 33 18.21 13.64 9.14
N GLY A 34 17.75 13.47 10.39
CA GLY A 34 18.58 13.64 11.58
C GLY A 34 19.29 12.36 12.01
N VAL A 35 18.74 11.18 11.67
CA VAL A 35 19.29 9.87 12.05
C VAL A 35 20.17 9.28 10.96
N PHE A 36 19.76 9.38 9.69
CA PHE A 36 20.43 8.77 8.55
C PHE A 36 21.21 9.79 7.72
N ASN A 37 22.27 9.31 7.05
CA ASN A 37 23.01 10.13 6.10
C ASN A 37 22.19 10.39 4.84
N THR A 38 22.50 11.49 4.14
CA THR A 38 21.77 11.90 2.94
C THR A 38 21.81 10.83 1.84
N ASP A 39 22.92 10.12 1.70
CA ASP A 39 23.08 9.06 0.70
C ASP A 39 22.16 7.86 0.97
N GLU A 40 22.05 7.42 2.23
CA GLU A 40 21.19 6.32 2.66
C GLU A 40 19.70 6.68 2.48
N TYR A 41 19.32 7.89 2.90
CA TYR A 41 17.96 8.38 2.71
C TYR A 41 17.60 8.53 1.23
N GLY A 42 18.58 8.91 0.39
CA GLY A 42 18.44 8.97 -1.07
C GLY A 42 18.06 7.63 -1.69
N ILE A 43 18.65 6.53 -1.23
CA ILE A 43 18.32 5.17 -1.68
C ILE A 43 16.86 4.83 -1.37
N VAL A 44 16.40 5.07 -0.14
CA VAL A 44 15.00 4.79 0.23
C VAL A 44 14.02 5.68 -0.51
N SER A 45 14.36 6.96 -0.70
CA SER A 45 13.55 7.86 -1.53
C SER A 45 13.42 7.32 -2.96
N LEU A 46 14.51 6.84 -3.56
CA LEU A 46 14.51 6.25 -4.90
C LEU A 46 13.63 5.00 -4.96
N ILE A 47 13.70 4.12 -3.94
CA ILE A 47 12.84 2.94 -3.83
C ILE A 47 11.36 3.34 -3.78
N TYR A 48 10.97 4.34 -2.98
CA TYR A 48 9.57 4.77 -2.93
C TYR A 48 9.09 5.39 -4.25
N VAL A 49 9.96 6.09 -4.98
CA VAL A 49 9.65 6.57 -6.34
C VAL A 49 9.40 5.40 -7.29
N LEU A 50 10.25 4.37 -7.23
CA LEU A 50 10.07 3.14 -8.04
C LEU A 50 8.80 2.39 -7.66
N ILE A 51 8.48 2.25 -6.37
CA ILE A 51 7.23 1.65 -5.90
C ILE A 51 6.04 2.44 -6.46
N ALA A 52 6.05 3.77 -6.36
CA ALA A 52 4.96 4.59 -6.87
C ALA A 52 4.75 4.41 -8.39
N PHE A 53 5.83 4.40 -9.17
CA PHE A 53 5.77 4.17 -10.60
C PHE A 53 5.28 2.76 -10.94
N LEU A 54 5.88 1.73 -10.34
CA LEU A 54 5.51 0.34 -10.59
C LEU A 54 4.10 0.02 -10.11
N ASN A 55 3.59 0.67 -9.07
CA ASN A 55 2.22 0.45 -8.59
C ASN A 55 1.18 0.83 -9.65
N VAL A 56 1.44 1.88 -10.44
CA VAL A 56 0.59 2.25 -11.58
C VAL A 56 0.55 1.11 -12.61
N VAL A 57 1.70 0.50 -12.90
CA VAL A 57 1.81 -0.62 -13.84
C VAL A 57 1.15 -1.89 -13.29
N PHE A 58 1.43 -2.22 -12.03
CA PHE A 58 0.93 -3.44 -11.36
C PHE A 58 -0.57 -3.41 -11.11
N THR A 59 -1.12 -2.23 -10.84
CA THR A 59 -2.57 -2.06 -10.65
C THR A 59 -3.29 -1.89 -11.99
N TYR A 60 -2.63 -1.36 -13.03
CA TYR A 60 -3.15 -1.14 -14.40
C TYR A 60 -4.59 -0.61 -14.47
N GLY A 61 -4.99 0.23 -13.51
CA GLY A 61 -6.33 0.82 -13.43
C GLY A 61 -7.44 -0.12 -12.97
N MET A 62 -7.11 -1.23 -12.30
CA MET A 62 -8.10 -2.18 -11.77
C MET A 62 -9.07 -1.56 -10.75
N GLU A 63 -8.62 -0.60 -9.92
CA GLU A 63 -9.51 0.15 -9.01
C GLU A 63 -10.61 0.89 -9.80
N SER A 64 -10.23 1.64 -10.85
CA SER A 64 -11.17 2.37 -11.70
C SER A 64 -12.12 1.43 -12.46
N THR A 65 -11.61 0.29 -12.91
CA THR A 65 -12.40 -0.75 -13.57
C THR A 65 -13.44 -1.32 -12.60
N TYR A 66 -13.04 -1.63 -11.37
CA TYR A 66 -13.94 -2.08 -10.33
C TYR A 66 -15.04 -1.03 -10.06
N PHE A 67 -14.68 0.24 -9.91
CA PHE A 67 -15.63 1.34 -9.72
C PHE A 67 -16.65 1.49 -10.86
N LYS A 68 -16.24 1.20 -12.09
CA LYS A 68 -17.13 1.28 -13.25
C LYS A 68 -18.12 0.13 -13.31
N TYR A 69 -17.65 -1.11 -13.09
CA TYR A 69 -18.45 -2.31 -13.33
C TYR A 69 -19.17 -2.85 -12.08
N ALA A 70 -18.64 -2.61 -10.88
CA ALA A 70 -19.26 -3.06 -9.62
C ALA A 70 -20.28 -2.05 -9.04
N LYS A 71 -20.77 -1.10 -9.84
CA LYS A 71 -21.89 -0.21 -9.46
C LYS A 71 -23.17 -0.99 -9.20
N ASP A 72 -23.42 -2.01 -10.02
CA ASP A 72 -24.48 -2.98 -9.78
C ASP A 72 -24.03 -3.96 -8.69
N ARG A 73 -24.56 -3.78 -7.48
CA ARG A 73 -24.17 -4.56 -6.30
C ARG A 73 -24.60 -6.02 -6.41
N GLY A 74 -25.54 -6.37 -7.29
CA GLY A 74 -25.92 -7.75 -7.57
C GLY A 74 -24.78 -8.56 -8.21
N LYS A 75 -23.93 -7.90 -9.02
CA LYS A 75 -22.79 -8.53 -9.71
C LYS A 75 -21.44 -8.23 -9.07
N ALA A 76 -21.41 -7.37 -8.04
CA ALA A 76 -20.17 -6.90 -7.45
C ALA A 76 -19.28 -8.04 -6.92
N LYS A 77 -19.87 -9.12 -6.37
CA LYS A 77 -19.11 -10.28 -5.87
C LYS A 77 -18.35 -11.00 -6.99
N ASP A 78 -19.01 -11.30 -8.10
CA ASP A 78 -18.39 -12.02 -9.21
C ASP A 78 -17.33 -11.18 -9.90
N ILE A 79 -17.61 -9.87 -10.05
CA ILE A 79 -16.65 -8.90 -10.58
C ILE A 79 -15.45 -8.80 -9.64
N PHE A 80 -15.66 -8.65 -8.33
CA PHE A 80 -14.61 -8.59 -7.32
C PHE A 80 -13.71 -9.83 -7.40
N LYS A 81 -14.30 -11.02 -7.37
CA LYS A 81 -13.58 -12.30 -7.48
C LYS A 81 -12.75 -12.37 -8.75
N THR A 82 -13.34 -12.00 -9.90
CA THR A 82 -12.66 -12.03 -11.20
C THR A 82 -11.48 -11.07 -11.23
N LEU A 83 -11.69 -9.80 -10.85
CA LEU A 83 -10.63 -8.80 -10.84
C LEU A 83 -9.53 -9.17 -9.84
N GLN A 84 -9.89 -9.70 -8.66
CA GLN A 84 -8.94 -10.12 -7.65
C GLN A 84 -8.07 -11.28 -8.13
N LEU A 85 -8.65 -12.28 -8.79
CA LEU A 85 -7.91 -13.41 -9.36
C LEU A 85 -7.00 -12.96 -10.52
N CYS A 86 -7.51 -12.10 -11.41
CA CYS A 86 -6.71 -11.52 -12.48
C CYS A 86 -5.54 -10.71 -11.92
N LEU A 87 -5.79 -9.87 -10.91
CA LEU A 87 -4.78 -9.04 -10.27
C LEU A 87 -3.72 -9.89 -9.56
N LEU A 88 -4.12 -10.96 -8.88
CA LEU A 88 -3.20 -11.92 -8.27
C LEU A 88 -2.32 -12.60 -9.31
N GLY A 89 -2.93 -13.13 -10.39
CA GLY A 89 -2.19 -13.78 -11.47
C GLY A 89 -1.21 -12.83 -12.16
N SER A 90 -1.65 -11.62 -12.51
CA SER A 90 -0.78 -10.62 -13.13
C SER A 90 0.32 -10.15 -12.19
N THR A 91 0.03 -9.98 -10.89
CA THR A 91 1.04 -9.58 -9.90
C THR A 91 2.12 -10.63 -9.77
N ILE A 92 1.78 -11.93 -9.68
CA ILE A 92 2.77 -13.01 -9.61
C ILE A 92 3.69 -13.00 -10.84
N VAL A 93 3.11 -12.86 -12.04
CA VAL A 93 3.87 -12.81 -13.29
C VAL A 93 4.78 -11.58 -13.34
N LEU A 94 4.27 -10.40 -12.99
CA LEU A 94 5.05 -9.16 -12.99
C LEU A 94 6.16 -9.17 -11.94
N VAL A 95 5.89 -9.67 -10.72
CA VAL A 95 6.93 -9.88 -9.69
C VAL A 95 8.01 -10.81 -10.22
N ALA A 96 7.64 -11.93 -10.84
CA ALA A 96 8.60 -12.87 -11.41
C ALA A 96 9.46 -12.20 -12.50
N ILE A 97 8.86 -11.44 -13.41
CA ILE A 97 9.59 -10.71 -14.47
C ILE A 97 10.60 -9.73 -13.84
N VAL A 98 10.15 -8.89 -12.91
CA VAL A 98 11.03 -7.89 -12.27
C VAL A 98 12.11 -8.57 -11.43
N TRP A 99 11.81 -9.70 -10.80
CA TRP A 99 12.78 -10.52 -10.09
C TRP A 99 13.88 -11.06 -11.02
N PHE A 100 13.53 -11.58 -12.19
CA PHE A 100 14.52 -12.04 -13.18
C PHE A 100 15.34 -10.90 -13.77
N LEU A 101 14.80 -9.67 -13.80
CA LEU A 101 15.52 -8.47 -14.23
C LEU A 101 16.41 -7.87 -13.12
N ASN A 102 16.30 -8.33 -11.87
CA ASN A 102 17.09 -7.86 -10.73
C ASN A 102 18.60 -7.74 -11.03
N PRO A 103 19.32 -8.75 -11.57
CA PRO A 103 20.76 -8.64 -11.84
C PRO A 103 21.13 -7.51 -12.82
N ILE A 104 20.18 -7.07 -13.66
CA ILE A 104 20.38 -5.97 -14.62
C ILE A 104 19.96 -4.63 -13.99
N LEU A 105 18.86 -4.61 -13.24
CA LEU A 105 18.30 -3.39 -12.66
C LEU A 105 19.07 -2.92 -11.43
N ASN A 106 19.54 -3.85 -10.59
CA ASN A 106 20.20 -3.53 -9.33
C ASN A 106 21.44 -2.63 -9.51
N PRO A 107 22.37 -2.92 -10.45
CA PRO A 107 23.53 -2.07 -10.70
C PRO A 107 23.18 -0.71 -11.32
N ILE A 108 22.10 -0.63 -12.11
CA ILE A 108 21.65 0.61 -12.78
C ILE A 108 21.01 1.56 -11.77
N ILE A 109 20.20 1.03 -10.86
CA ILE A 109 19.49 1.81 -9.84
C ILE A 109 20.42 2.13 -8.66
N GLY A 110 21.48 1.34 -8.47
CA GLY A 110 22.44 1.52 -7.38
C GLY A 110 21.91 1.01 -6.04
N LEU A 111 21.04 -0.01 -6.04
CA LEU A 111 20.50 -0.63 -4.82
C LEU A 111 21.45 -1.72 -4.26
N ALA A 112 22.76 -1.60 -4.54
CA ALA A 112 23.75 -2.63 -4.24
C ALA A 112 23.94 -2.82 -2.72
N GLU A 113 23.76 -4.09 -2.30
CA GLU A 113 24.18 -4.82 -1.08
C GLU A 113 24.91 -4.04 0.03
N PRO A 114 24.54 -4.27 1.32
CA PRO A 114 24.43 -5.64 1.88
C PRO A 114 23.02 -6.15 2.26
N PHE A 115 21.95 -5.40 1.98
CA PHE A 115 20.59 -5.79 2.37
C PHE A 115 19.69 -6.05 1.15
N PRO A 116 18.73 -7.01 1.20
CA PRO A 116 17.84 -7.33 0.10
C PRO A 116 16.72 -6.29 -0.11
N LEU A 117 17.09 -5.01 -0.26
CA LEU A 117 16.17 -3.87 -0.41
C LEU A 117 15.26 -4.03 -1.64
N PHE A 118 15.80 -4.58 -2.74
CA PHE A 118 15.04 -4.86 -3.95
C PHE A 118 13.92 -5.90 -3.71
N THR A 119 14.21 -6.94 -2.93
CA THR A 119 13.21 -7.95 -2.55
C THR A 119 12.13 -7.37 -1.66
N LEU A 120 12.50 -6.54 -0.69
CA LEU A 120 11.55 -5.84 0.16
C LEU A 120 10.64 -4.92 -0.65
N MET A 121 11.21 -4.16 -1.59
CA MET A 121 10.47 -3.31 -2.52
C MET A 121 9.41 -4.11 -3.31
N LEU A 122 9.82 -5.26 -3.88
CA LEU A 122 8.89 -6.12 -4.63
C LEU A 122 7.79 -6.70 -3.74
N GLY A 123 8.11 -7.06 -2.50
CA GLY A 123 7.13 -7.51 -1.53
C GLY A 123 6.09 -6.43 -1.21
N ILE A 124 6.55 -5.22 -0.88
CA ILE A 124 5.67 -4.06 -0.64
C ILE A 124 4.73 -3.85 -1.81
N LEU A 125 5.29 -3.80 -3.02
CA LEU A 125 4.53 -3.60 -4.25
C LEU A 125 3.45 -4.67 -4.44
N ALA A 126 3.80 -5.95 -4.24
CA ALA A 126 2.86 -7.06 -4.37
C ALA A 126 1.69 -6.94 -3.39
N PHE A 127 1.96 -6.68 -2.10
CA PHE A 127 0.91 -6.55 -1.08
C PHE A 127 0.04 -5.31 -1.30
N ASP A 128 0.64 -4.18 -1.68
CA ASP A 128 -0.09 -2.95 -1.98
C ASP A 128 -1.03 -3.12 -3.19
N THR A 129 -0.55 -3.78 -4.24
CA THR A 129 -1.38 -4.11 -5.41
C THR A 129 -2.51 -5.05 -5.04
N MET A 130 -2.25 -6.10 -4.25
CA MET A 130 -3.28 -7.05 -3.79
C MET A 130 -4.35 -6.41 -2.91
N ALA A 131 -4.01 -5.33 -2.19
CA ALA A 131 -4.94 -4.58 -1.36
C ALA A 131 -5.78 -3.56 -2.16
N ALA A 132 -5.41 -3.22 -3.40
CA ALA A 132 -6.04 -2.16 -4.19
C ALA A 132 -7.55 -2.39 -4.44
N VAL A 133 -7.93 -3.56 -4.96
CA VAL A 133 -9.34 -3.90 -5.24
C VAL A 133 -10.18 -4.06 -3.95
N PRO A 134 -9.70 -4.70 -2.88
CA PRO A 134 -10.37 -4.69 -1.57
C PRO A 134 -10.65 -3.28 -1.03
N PHE A 135 -9.67 -2.37 -1.13
CA PHE A 135 -9.85 -0.98 -0.74
C PHE A 135 -10.88 -0.26 -1.63
N ALA A 136 -10.89 -0.56 -2.93
CA ALA A 136 -11.92 -0.10 -3.85
C ALA A 136 -13.31 -0.58 -3.41
N GLU A 137 -13.44 -1.83 -2.97
CA GLU A 137 -14.71 -2.34 -2.47
C GLU A 137 -15.19 -1.64 -1.20
N LEU A 138 -14.31 -1.37 -0.24
CA LEU A 138 -14.70 -0.59 0.94
C LEU A 138 -15.22 0.80 0.58
N ARG A 139 -14.62 1.44 -0.45
CA ARG A 139 -15.06 2.74 -0.97
C ARG A 139 -16.42 2.65 -1.67
N LEU A 140 -16.62 1.71 -2.59
CA LEU A 140 -17.91 1.54 -3.29
C LEU A 140 -19.03 1.10 -2.35
N GLY A 141 -18.72 0.24 -1.38
CA GLY A 141 -19.66 -0.23 -0.38
C GLY A 141 -20.00 0.79 0.70
N ARG A 142 -19.54 2.03 0.57
CA ARG A 142 -19.77 3.13 1.52
C ARG A 142 -19.43 2.71 2.95
N ARG A 143 -18.24 2.12 3.14
CA ARG A 143 -17.66 1.83 4.46
C ARG A 143 -16.50 2.81 4.77
N PRO A 144 -16.76 4.14 4.86
CA PRO A 144 -15.75 5.18 5.03
C PRO A 144 -14.88 4.98 6.25
N VAL A 145 -15.53 4.69 7.38
CA VAL A 145 -14.86 4.58 8.68
C VAL A 145 -13.86 3.43 8.68
N LEU A 146 -14.24 2.28 8.13
CA LEU A 146 -13.35 1.13 8.04
C LEU A 146 -12.19 1.39 7.06
N PHE A 147 -12.45 2.00 5.91
CA PHE A 147 -11.41 2.40 4.96
C PHE A 147 -10.37 3.32 5.63
N ALA A 148 -10.85 4.37 6.29
CA ALA A 148 -10.02 5.35 6.99
C ALA A 148 -9.23 4.70 8.14
N PHE A 149 -9.89 3.85 8.93
CA PHE A 149 -9.27 3.12 10.02
C PHE A 149 -8.15 2.21 9.54
N LEU A 150 -8.36 1.40 8.50
CA LEU A 150 -7.33 0.49 7.98
C LEU A 150 -6.13 1.25 7.39
N LYS A 151 -6.36 2.38 6.69
CA LYS A 151 -5.27 3.23 6.19
C LYS A 151 -4.50 3.91 7.32
N MET A 152 -5.20 4.39 8.34
CA MET A 152 -4.56 4.98 9.52
C MET A 152 -3.78 3.93 10.32
N LEU A 153 -4.33 2.72 10.48
CA LEU A 153 -3.69 1.60 11.15
C LEU A 153 -2.40 1.19 10.40
N ASN A 154 -2.42 1.13 9.07
CA ASN A 154 -1.23 0.89 8.26
C ASN A 154 -0.11 1.88 8.61
N VAL A 155 -0.42 3.18 8.65
CA VAL A 155 0.56 4.21 8.97
C VAL A 155 1.01 4.13 10.42
N LEU A 156 0.12 3.91 11.37
CA LEU A 156 0.52 3.75 12.78
C LEU A 156 1.43 2.54 12.99
N ILE A 157 1.13 1.40 12.35
CA ILE A 157 1.98 0.21 12.39
C ILE A 157 3.34 0.51 11.74
N ASN A 158 3.33 1.14 10.56
CA ASN A 158 4.55 1.49 9.85
C ASN A 158 5.46 2.37 10.70
N ILE A 159 4.90 3.44 11.29
CA ILE A 159 5.65 4.40 12.10
C ILE A 159 6.10 3.77 13.42
N GLY A 160 5.22 3.03 14.09
CA GLY A 160 5.55 2.35 15.34
C GLY A 160 6.70 1.35 15.16
N LEU A 161 6.62 0.50 14.13
CA LEU A 161 7.69 -0.43 13.78
C LEU A 161 8.96 0.29 13.38
N ASN A 162 8.83 1.39 12.63
CA ASN A 162 9.97 2.13 12.16
C ASN A 162 10.76 2.77 13.30
N LEU A 163 10.06 3.47 14.21
CA LEU A 163 10.69 4.06 15.40
C LEU A 163 11.29 2.98 16.29
N TYR A 164 10.59 1.86 16.48
CA TYR A 164 11.09 0.75 17.29
C TYR A 164 12.36 0.11 16.71
N LEU A 165 12.37 -0.19 15.42
CA LEU A 165 13.53 -0.80 14.75
C LEU A 165 14.74 0.13 14.73
N ILE A 166 14.53 1.43 14.56
CA ILE A 166 15.60 2.42 14.48
C ILE A 166 16.14 2.77 15.88
N LEU A 167 15.28 3.03 16.86
CA LEU A 167 15.70 3.52 18.17
C LEU A 167 16.16 2.41 19.11
N GLU A 168 15.46 1.28 19.17
CA GLU A 168 15.75 0.20 20.13
C GLU A 168 16.73 -0.84 19.54
N LEU A 169 16.49 -1.26 18.29
CA LEU A 169 17.29 -2.30 17.64
C LEU A 169 18.46 -1.75 16.81
N GLN A 170 18.58 -0.42 16.68
CA GLN A 170 19.62 0.26 15.91
C GLN A 170 19.78 -0.27 14.48
N TYR A 171 18.68 -0.69 13.85
CA TYR A 171 18.69 -1.03 12.43
C TYR A 171 18.96 0.22 11.59
N GLY A 172 19.59 -0.01 10.43
CA GLY A 172 19.87 1.03 9.47
C GLY A 172 18.63 1.46 8.68
N ILE A 173 18.88 1.98 7.49
CA ILE A 173 17.84 2.49 6.59
C ILE A 173 16.84 1.40 6.14
N GLU A 174 17.26 0.13 6.18
CA GLU A 174 16.41 -1.03 5.90
C GLU A 174 15.18 -1.13 6.83
N ALA A 175 15.26 -0.59 8.05
CA ALA A 175 14.14 -0.53 8.98
C ALA A 175 12.91 0.13 8.36
N VAL A 176 13.11 1.12 7.48
CA VAL A 176 12.04 1.83 6.77
C VAL A 176 11.26 0.87 5.86
N LEU A 177 11.96 0.05 5.09
CA LEU A 177 11.33 -0.91 4.18
C LEU A 177 10.75 -2.11 4.91
N ILE A 178 11.42 -2.61 5.95
CA ILE A 178 10.92 -3.71 6.79
C ILE A 178 9.61 -3.30 7.48
N SER A 179 9.57 -2.08 8.02
CA SER A 179 8.35 -1.54 8.63
C SER A 179 7.23 -1.38 7.60
N ASN A 180 7.57 -1.00 6.37
CA ASN A 180 6.60 -0.82 5.29
C ASN A 180 6.01 -2.15 4.85
N ILE A 181 6.84 -3.15 4.54
CA ILE A 181 6.35 -4.45 4.11
C ILE A 181 5.48 -5.11 5.20
N LEU A 182 5.88 -5.02 6.48
CA LEU A 182 5.07 -5.56 7.58
C LEU A 182 3.73 -4.84 7.70
N ALA A 183 3.72 -3.51 7.61
CA ALA A 183 2.48 -2.74 7.63
C ALA A 183 1.57 -3.09 6.43
N SER A 184 2.14 -3.21 5.22
CA SER A 184 1.41 -3.59 4.01
C SER A 184 0.86 -5.02 4.09
N ILE A 185 1.62 -5.98 4.62
CA ILE A 185 1.14 -7.35 4.88
C ILE A 185 -0.05 -7.33 5.82
N VAL A 186 0.09 -6.70 6.99
CA VAL A 186 -1.00 -6.64 7.98
C VAL A 186 -2.24 -6.00 7.38
N THR A 187 -2.05 -4.92 6.62
CA THR A 187 -3.16 -4.19 6.00
C THR A 187 -3.84 -5.01 4.90
N ALA A 188 -3.06 -5.67 4.04
CA ALA A 188 -3.56 -6.55 2.99
C ALA A 188 -4.37 -7.71 3.59
N VAL A 189 -3.86 -8.35 4.64
CA VAL A 189 -4.55 -9.45 5.34
C VAL A 189 -5.85 -8.96 5.98
N LEU A 190 -5.81 -7.83 6.70
CA LEU A 190 -7.01 -7.28 7.35
C LEU A 190 -8.07 -6.87 6.33
N VAL A 191 -7.68 -6.18 5.26
CA VAL A 191 -8.64 -5.75 4.24
C VAL A 191 -9.23 -6.95 3.51
N TRP A 192 -8.41 -7.98 3.22
CA TRP A 192 -8.88 -9.23 2.63
C TRP A 192 -9.84 -9.98 3.53
N PHE A 193 -9.56 -10.05 4.82
CA PHE A 193 -10.44 -10.68 5.79
C PHE A 193 -11.81 -10.01 5.82
N VAL A 194 -11.84 -8.67 5.80
CA VAL A 194 -13.12 -7.94 5.77
C VAL A 194 -13.85 -8.09 4.42
N THR A 195 -13.12 -8.21 3.31
CA THR A 195 -13.72 -8.42 1.98
C THR A 195 -13.88 -9.89 1.62
N PHE A 196 -13.62 -10.83 2.54
CA PHE A 196 -13.60 -12.26 2.26
C PHE A 196 -14.95 -12.78 1.73
N ASP A 197 -16.06 -12.24 2.23
CA ASP A 197 -17.40 -12.60 1.76
C ASP A 197 -17.68 -12.20 0.31
N MET A 198 -16.90 -11.29 -0.26
CA MET A 198 -16.97 -10.93 -1.68
C MET A 198 -16.27 -11.96 -2.56
N MET A 199 -15.27 -12.68 -2.04
CA MET A 199 -14.58 -13.75 -2.78
C MET A 199 -15.41 -15.01 -2.94
N LYS A 200 -16.46 -15.19 -2.12
CA LYS A 200 -17.35 -16.37 -2.21
C LYS A 200 -18.16 -16.42 -3.51
N GLY A 201 -18.27 -15.31 -4.26
CA GLY A 201 -19.12 -15.25 -5.45
C GLY A 201 -20.60 -15.44 -5.11
N SER A 202 -21.48 -15.41 -6.12
CA SER A 202 -22.83 -15.94 -5.97
C SER A 202 -22.88 -17.46 -6.12
#